data_AF-A0A9D1MB01-F1
#
_entry.id   AF-A0A9D1MB01-F1
#
_cell.length_a   1.000
_cell.length_b   1.000
_cell.length_c   1.000
_cell.angle_alpha   90.00
_cell.angle_beta   90.00
_cell.angle_gamma   90.00
#
_symmetry.space_group_name_H-M   'P 1'
#
loop_
_entity.id
_entity.type
_entity.pdbx_description
1 polymer ?
#
loop_
_entity_poly.entity_id
_entity_poly.type
_entity_poly.pdbx_seq_one_letter_code
_entity_poly.pdbx_strand_id
1 'polypeptide(L)'
;MKATKIFTAAVTAMLMASSAQAAEIPRESAPLNATEEQIVIAEKLICDILDEVAIGNMGYTEAAGMANTRVRKAVIAGETNGYGYGILSPIAQNAILDIRDMYLRPEAYAQAEEYLKVLLADLITAVQNGMDYMTALEQAYRKIYYELNPSVDLEGQLSVDSCYRNMPSVERAIFNRTRYLLLKAND
;
A
#
# COMPACT_ATOMS: atom_id res chain seq x y z
N MET A 1 33.61 -26.90 -51.91
CA MET A 1 32.60 -25.84 -51.71
C MET A 1 31.49 -26.35 -50.83
N LYS A 2 31.23 -25.61 -49.74
CA LYS A 2 30.05 -25.59 -48.85
C LYS A 2 29.61 -26.89 -48.16
N ALA A 3 30.07 -27.06 -46.92
CA ALA A 3 29.37 -27.83 -45.90
C ALA A 3 28.28 -26.95 -45.29
N THR A 4 27.02 -27.32 -45.51
CA THR A 4 25.85 -26.64 -44.94
C THR A 4 25.61 -27.17 -43.53
N LYS A 5 25.87 -26.37 -42.49
CA LYS A 5 25.50 -26.67 -41.12
C LYS A 5 24.19 -25.96 -40.79
N ILE A 6 23.13 -26.74 -40.58
CA ILE A 6 21.82 -26.25 -40.12
C ILE A 6 21.93 -26.06 -38.61
N PHE A 7 21.74 -24.82 -38.14
CA PHE A 7 21.62 -24.52 -36.72
C PHE A 7 20.15 -24.60 -36.30
N THR A 8 19.80 -25.61 -35.51
CA THR A 8 18.50 -25.70 -34.84
C THR A 8 18.60 -24.95 -33.51
N ALA A 9 17.90 -23.83 -33.37
CA ALA A 9 17.78 -23.11 -32.11
C ALA A 9 16.61 -23.69 -31.30
N ALA A 10 16.90 -24.35 -30.18
CA ALA A 10 15.91 -24.74 -29.20
C ALA A 10 15.67 -23.56 -28.25
N VAL A 11 14.48 -22.96 -28.29
CA VAL A 11 14.05 -21.95 -27.32
C VAL A 11 13.51 -22.69 -26.11
N THR A 12 14.26 -22.71 -25.02
CA THR A 12 13.78 -23.22 -23.73
C THR A 12 13.10 -22.08 -23.00
N ALA A 13 11.75 -22.09 -22.96
CA ALA A 13 10.99 -21.20 -22.08
C ALA A 13 11.15 -21.69 -20.63
N MET A 14 11.91 -20.94 -19.83
CA MET A 14 12.04 -21.21 -18.40
C MET A 14 10.83 -20.61 -17.68
N LEU A 15 9.84 -21.44 -17.36
CA LEU A 15 8.80 -21.10 -16.39
C LEU A 15 9.48 -21.04 -15.02
N MET A 16 9.78 -19.83 -14.56
CA MET A 16 10.15 -19.59 -13.17
C MET A 16 8.88 -19.81 -12.34
N ALA A 17 8.77 -20.99 -11.71
CA ALA A 17 7.83 -21.18 -10.63
C ALA A 17 8.33 -20.34 -9.44
N SER A 18 7.87 -19.09 -9.35
CA SER A 18 7.97 -18.33 -8.11
C SER A 18 7.19 -19.09 -7.06
N SER A 19 7.83 -19.47 -5.96
CA SER A 19 7.09 -19.84 -4.75
C SER A 19 6.15 -18.68 -4.44
N ALA A 20 4.84 -18.94 -4.42
CA ALA A 20 3.87 -17.95 -4.00
C ALA A 20 4.08 -17.71 -2.50
N GLN A 21 4.90 -16.71 -2.17
CA GLN A 21 4.82 -16.07 -0.87
C GLN A 21 3.43 -15.45 -0.79
N ALA A 22 2.68 -15.80 0.25
CA ALA A 22 1.39 -15.18 0.52
C ALA A 22 1.57 -13.65 0.55
N ALA A 23 0.69 -12.92 -0.13
CA ALA A 23 0.76 -11.48 -0.20
C ALA A 23 0.58 -10.91 1.21
N GLU A 24 1.68 -10.36 1.75
CA GLU A 24 1.66 -9.61 3.01
C GLU A 24 0.87 -8.31 2.83
N ILE A 25 0.22 -7.86 3.90
CA ILE A 25 -0.45 -6.56 3.90
C ILE A 25 0.60 -5.46 3.76
N PRO A 26 0.54 -4.61 2.72
CA PRO A 26 1.49 -3.49 2.63
C PRO A 26 1.31 -2.56 3.84
N ARG A 27 2.37 -2.28 4.60
CA ARG A 27 2.29 -1.49 5.84
C ARG A 27 1.92 -0.02 5.56
N GLU A 28 2.20 0.45 4.35
CA GLU A 28 1.73 1.73 3.84
C GLU A 28 0.20 1.80 3.65
N SER A 29 -0.48 0.66 3.50
CA SER A 29 -1.95 0.56 3.36
C SER A 29 -2.67 0.58 4.70
N ALA A 30 -1.99 0.21 5.79
CA ALA A 30 -2.61 0.10 7.10
C ALA A 30 -3.07 1.49 7.64
N PRO A 31 -4.21 1.56 8.36
CA PRO A 31 -4.56 2.75 9.15
C PRO A 31 -3.38 3.18 10.03
N LEU A 32 -3.16 4.49 10.18
CA LEU A 32 -2.01 5.03 10.92
C LEU A 32 -1.96 4.60 12.40
N ASN A 33 -3.11 4.27 12.97
CA ASN A 33 -3.27 3.82 14.35
C ASN A 33 -3.35 2.29 14.49
N ALA A 34 -3.19 1.53 13.40
CA ALA A 34 -3.17 0.08 13.45
C ALA A 34 -1.87 -0.42 14.08
N THR A 35 -1.95 -1.37 15.00
CA THR A 35 -0.77 -2.03 15.58
C THR A 35 -0.30 -3.17 14.68
N GLU A 36 0.97 -3.55 14.79
CA GLU A 36 1.50 -4.69 14.03
C GLU A 36 0.73 -5.98 14.33
N GLU A 37 0.35 -6.20 15.59
CA GLU A 37 -0.47 -7.35 15.98
C GLU A 37 -1.82 -7.37 15.24
N GLN A 38 -2.49 -6.23 15.12
CA GLN A 38 -3.76 -6.12 14.39
C GLN A 38 -3.56 -6.39 12.89
N ILE A 39 -2.45 -5.93 12.31
CA ILE A 39 -2.10 -6.16 10.91
C ILE A 39 -1.87 -7.66 10.67
N VAL A 40 -1.06 -8.31 11.49
CA VAL A 40 -0.77 -9.75 11.39
C VAL A 40 -2.04 -10.59 11.56
N ILE A 41 -2.93 -10.22 12.48
CA ILE A 41 -4.22 -10.91 12.64
C ILE A 41 -5.08 -10.75 11.37
N ALA A 42 -5.19 -9.53 10.83
CA ALA A 42 -5.95 -9.30 9.61
C ALA A 42 -5.35 -10.06 8.42
N GLU A 43 -4.03 -10.03 8.25
CA GLU A 43 -3.29 -10.72 7.20
C GLU A 43 -3.55 -12.22 7.23
N LYS A 44 -3.45 -12.86 8.40
CA LYS A 44 -3.77 -14.28 8.57
C LYS A 44 -5.17 -14.65 8.08
N LEU A 45 -6.15 -13.76 8.24
CA LEU A 45 -7.54 -14.01 7.87
C LEU A 45 -7.80 -13.90 6.36
N ILE A 46 -6.96 -13.17 5.62
CA ILE A 46 -7.24 -12.78 4.24
C ILE A 46 -6.08 -13.02 3.25
N CYS A 47 -4.94 -13.55 3.67
CA CYS A 47 -3.74 -13.68 2.83
C CYS A 47 -4.01 -14.35 1.47
N ASP A 48 -4.79 -15.43 1.44
CA ASP A 48 -5.23 -16.10 0.22
C ASP A 48 -6.17 -15.24 -0.65
N ILE A 49 -6.97 -14.35 -0.06
CA ILE A 49 -7.74 -13.35 -0.80
C ILE A 49 -6.80 -12.33 -1.43
N LEU A 50 -5.76 -11.90 -0.71
CA LEU A 50 -4.76 -10.95 -1.23
C LEU A 50 -3.98 -11.56 -2.39
N ASP A 51 -3.65 -12.85 -2.35
CA ASP A 51 -3.02 -13.58 -3.46
C ASP A 51 -3.87 -13.50 -4.72
N GLU A 52 -5.17 -13.82 -4.63
CA GLU A 52 -6.09 -13.77 -5.77
C GLU A 52 -6.31 -12.34 -6.30
N VAL A 53 -6.30 -11.33 -5.42
CA VAL A 53 -6.36 -9.92 -5.84
C VAL A 53 -5.08 -9.52 -6.55
N ALA A 54 -3.91 -9.89 -6.03
CA ALA A 54 -2.61 -9.51 -6.58
C ALA A 54 -2.39 -10.05 -8.01
N ILE A 55 -2.95 -11.22 -8.32
CA ILE A 55 -2.90 -11.83 -9.67
C ILE A 55 -4.10 -11.46 -10.56
N GLY A 56 -5.01 -10.62 -10.06
CA GLY A 56 -6.16 -10.10 -10.82
C GLY A 56 -7.32 -11.08 -10.99
N ASN A 57 -7.34 -12.20 -10.26
CA ASN A 57 -8.42 -13.19 -10.30
C ASN A 57 -9.66 -12.74 -9.51
N MET A 58 -9.48 -11.86 -8.51
CA MET A 58 -10.57 -11.38 -7.67
C MET A 58 -10.71 -9.86 -7.69
N GLY A 59 -11.91 -9.39 -8.03
CA GLY A 59 -12.23 -7.96 -8.03
C GLY A 59 -12.47 -7.41 -6.62
N TYR A 60 -12.41 -6.09 -6.46
CA TYR A 60 -12.55 -5.43 -5.15
C TYR A 60 -13.81 -5.83 -4.38
N THR A 61 -14.99 -5.74 -5.02
CA THR A 61 -16.26 -5.99 -4.32
C THR A 61 -16.36 -7.42 -3.78
N GLU A 62 -15.85 -8.39 -4.56
CA GLU A 62 -15.81 -9.80 -4.17
C GLU A 62 -14.82 -10.03 -3.02
N ALA A 63 -13.56 -9.58 -3.20
CA ALA A 63 -12.53 -9.68 -2.18
C ALA A 63 -12.93 -9.01 -0.87
N ALA A 64 -13.47 -7.78 -0.95
CA ALA A 64 -13.98 -7.02 0.18
C ALA A 64 -15.09 -7.77 0.93
N GLY A 65 -16.04 -8.34 0.20
CA GLY A 65 -17.15 -9.11 0.76
C GLY A 65 -16.69 -10.39 1.46
N MET A 66 -15.76 -11.13 0.84
CA MET A 66 -15.16 -12.33 1.41
C MET A 66 -14.35 -12.00 2.66
N ALA A 67 -13.47 -11.00 2.60
CA ALA A 67 -12.66 -10.56 3.73
C ALA A 67 -13.51 -10.12 4.92
N ASN A 68 -14.53 -9.27 4.70
CA ASN A 68 -15.44 -8.85 5.76
C ASN A 68 -16.19 -10.02 6.40
N THR A 69 -16.55 -11.04 5.61
CA THR A 69 -17.19 -12.26 6.12
C THR A 69 -16.25 -13.06 7.01
N ARG A 70 -14.98 -13.21 6.61
CA ARG A 70 -13.97 -13.92 7.41
C ARG A 70 -13.64 -13.18 8.70
N VAL A 71 -13.43 -11.86 8.63
CA VAL A 71 -13.19 -11.04 9.82
C VAL A 71 -14.37 -11.14 10.80
N ARG A 72 -15.62 -11.00 10.34
CA ARG A 72 -16.79 -11.15 11.23
C ARG A 72 -16.85 -12.52 11.89
N LYS A 73 -16.62 -13.60 11.13
CA LYS A 73 -16.63 -14.97 11.68
C LYS A 73 -15.56 -15.15 12.75
N ALA A 74 -14.33 -14.70 12.48
CA ALA A 74 -13.23 -14.78 13.44
C ALA A 74 -13.52 -13.98 14.73
N VAL A 75 -14.08 -12.77 14.60
CA VAL A 75 -14.48 -11.96 15.76
C VAL A 75 -15.54 -12.67 16.60
N ILE A 76 -16.59 -13.22 15.98
CA ILE A 76 -17.65 -13.95 16.67
C ILE A 76 -17.10 -15.22 17.35
N ALA A 77 -16.12 -15.87 16.73
CA ALA A 77 -15.47 -17.06 17.26
C ALA A 77 -14.43 -16.75 18.37
N GLY A 78 -14.11 -15.47 18.62
CA GLY A 78 -13.09 -15.07 19.59
C GLY A 78 -11.64 -15.30 19.13
N GLU A 79 -11.41 -15.45 17.82
CA GLU A 79 -10.11 -15.82 17.22
C GLU A 79 -9.23 -14.59 16.91
N THR A 80 -9.64 -13.40 17.35
CA THR A 80 -9.01 -12.12 17.00
C THR A 80 -8.30 -11.44 18.16
N ASN A 81 -7.96 -12.19 19.21
CA ASN A 81 -7.35 -11.68 20.45
C ASN A 81 -8.11 -10.48 21.06
N GLY A 82 -9.46 -10.51 20.98
CA GLY A 82 -10.32 -9.43 21.47
C GLY A 82 -10.44 -8.22 20.54
N TYR A 83 -9.71 -8.15 19.42
CA TYR A 83 -9.89 -7.07 18.45
C TYR A 83 -11.20 -7.22 17.69
N GLY A 84 -11.97 -6.14 17.66
CA GLY A 84 -13.28 -6.10 17.02
C GLY A 84 -13.21 -5.92 15.51
N TYR A 85 -14.36 -6.15 14.86
CA TYR A 85 -14.54 -5.96 13.42
C TYR A 85 -14.14 -4.54 12.97
N GLY A 86 -14.49 -3.50 13.73
CA GLY A 86 -14.19 -2.11 13.39
C GLY A 86 -12.70 -1.76 13.34
N ILE A 87 -11.83 -2.62 13.87
CA ILE A 87 -10.36 -2.46 13.81
C ILE A 87 -9.78 -3.29 12.67
N LEU A 88 -10.19 -4.55 12.55
CA LEU A 88 -9.59 -5.48 11.59
C LEU A 88 -10.14 -5.30 10.17
N SER A 89 -11.40 -4.89 10.01
CA SER A 89 -11.98 -4.72 8.68
C SER A 89 -11.32 -3.59 7.91
N PRO A 90 -11.07 -2.38 8.46
CA PRO A 90 -10.38 -1.33 7.72
C PRO A 90 -8.97 -1.73 7.25
N ILE A 91 -8.22 -2.49 8.05
CA ILE A 91 -6.91 -3.03 7.67
C ILE A 91 -7.06 -3.92 6.42
N ALA A 92 -7.98 -4.88 6.47
CA ALA A 92 -8.24 -5.78 5.36
C ALA A 92 -8.68 -5.05 4.08
N GLN A 93 -9.62 -4.11 4.22
CA GLN A 93 -10.18 -3.38 3.07
C GLN A 93 -9.16 -2.48 2.39
N ASN A 94 -8.33 -1.77 3.17
CA ASN A 94 -7.28 -0.93 2.61
C ASN A 94 -6.24 -1.76 1.85
N ALA A 95 -5.82 -2.90 2.41
CA ALA A 95 -4.87 -3.80 1.76
C ALA A 95 -5.38 -4.29 0.41
N ILE A 96 -6.62 -4.77 0.36
CA ILE A 96 -7.28 -5.22 -0.89
C ILE A 96 -7.34 -4.06 -1.90
N LEU A 97 -7.73 -2.86 -1.46
CA LEU A 97 -7.85 -1.72 -2.35
C LEU A 97 -6.50 -1.26 -2.90
N ASP A 98 -5.44 -1.28 -2.09
CA ASP A 98 -4.08 -0.85 -2.46
C ASP A 98 -3.43 -1.86 -3.40
N ILE A 99 -3.41 -3.15 -3.04
CA ILE A 99 -2.88 -4.22 -3.92
C ILE A 99 -3.59 -4.17 -5.27
N ARG A 100 -4.92 -4.00 -5.26
CA ARG A 100 -5.68 -3.93 -6.50
C ARG A 100 -5.24 -2.78 -7.40
N ASP A 101 -5.06 -1.61 -6.83
CA ASP A 101 -4.74 -0.41 -7.58
C ASP A 101 -3.31 -0.42 -8.10
N MET A 102 -2.39 -1.00 -7.34
CA MET A 102 -1.01 -1.20 -7.77
C MET A 102 -0.92 -2.10 -9.01
N TYR A 103 -1.69 -3.19 -9.08
CA TYR A 103 -1.69 -4.04 -10.29
C TYR A 103 -2.48 -3.41 -11.45
N LEU A 104 -3.55 -2.66 -11.18
CA LEU A 104 -4.37 -2.01 -12.22
C LEU A 104 -3.70 -0.78 -12.81
N ARG A 105 -2.88 -0.06 -12.03
CA ARG A 105 -2.30 1.23 -12.40
C ARG A 105 -0.80 1.29 -12.05
N PRO A 106 0.00 0.31 -12.49
CA PRO A 106 1.40 0.20 -12.06
C PRO A 106 2.23 1.44 -12.45
N GLU A 107 1.95 2.07 -13.60
CA GLU A 107 2.69 3.27 -14.00
C GLU A 107 2.42 4.47 -13.07
N ALA A 108 1.20 4.62 -12.54
CA ALA A 108 0.86 5.71 -11.64
C ALA A 108 1.64 5.61 -10.33
N TYR A 109 1.77 4.39 -9.78
CA TYR A 109 2.55 4.14 -8.57
C TYR A 109 4.05 4.30 -8.81
N ALA A 110 4.57 3.85 -9.95
CA ALA A 110 5.97 4.03 -10.31
C ALA A 110 6.33 5.51 -10.47
N GLN A 111 5.50 6.29 -11.18
CA GLN A 111 5.69 7.72 -11.36
C GLN A 111 5.61 8.48 -10.03
N ALA A 112 4.62 8.15 -9.18
CA ALA A 112 4.50 8.71 -7.85
C ALA A 112 5.75 8.44 -7.01
N GLU A 113 6.28 7.22 -7.03
CA GLU A 113 7.50 6.88 -6.29
C GLU A 113 8.73 7.67 -6.75
N GLU A 114 8.97 7.76 -8.07
CA GLU A 114 10.12 8.52 -8.61
C GLU A 114 10.02 10.01 -8.31
N TYR A 115 8.82 10.58 -8.46
CA TYR A 115 8.56 11.97 -8.08
C TYR A 115 8.83 12.22 -6.59
N LEU A 116 8.34 11.34 -5.72
CA LEU A 116 8.45 11.49 -4.27
C LEU A 116 9.87 11.25 -3.75
N LYS A 117 10.67 10.39 -4.39
CA LYS A 117 12.10 10.24 -4.07
C LYS A 117 12.84 11.56 -4.19
N VAL A 118 12.49 12.39 -5.16
CA VAL A 118 13.08 13.72 -5.34
C VAL A 118 12.48 14.72 -4.36
N LEU A 119 11.14 14.81 -4.28
CA LEU A 119 10.46 15.79 -3.43
C LEU A 119 10.78 15.61 -1.95
N LEU A 120 10.88 14.37 -1.47
CA LEU A 120 11.02 14.01 -0.06
C LEU A 120 12.43 13.56 0.31
N ALA A 121 13.44 13.79 -0.54
CA ALA A 121 14.81 13.30 -0.33
C ALA A 121 15.41 13.70 1.03
N ASP A 122 15.12 14.94 1.45
CA ASP A 122 15.49 15.49 2.76
C ASP A 122 14.84 14.73 3.92
N LEU A 123 13.52 14.48 3.83
CA LEU A 123 12.77 13.76 4.86
C LEU A 123 13.14 12.28 4.93
N ILE A 124 13.35 11.62 3.79
CA ILE A 124 13.85 10.24 3.72
C ILE A 124 15.19 10.14 4.44
N THR A 125 16.12 11.06 4.14
CA THR A 125 17.45 11.11 4.79
C THR A 125 17.31 11.39 6.29
N ALA A 126 16.38 12.26 6.69
CA ALA A 126 16.16 12.56 8.10
C ALA A 126 15.62 11.35 8.88
N VAL A 127 14.68 10.58 8.30
CA VAL A 127 14.17 9.34 8.91
C VAL A 127 15.28 8.30 9.05
N GLN A 128 16.12 8.12 8.02
CA GLN A 128 17.29 7.24 8.10
C GLN A 128 18.27 7.64 9.22
N ASN A 129 18.30 8.92 9.57
CA ASN A 129 19.11 9.46 10.67
C ASN A 129 18.37 9.51 12.02
N GLY A 130 17.19 8.89 12.12
CA GLY A 130 16.43 8.75 13.37
C GLY A 130 15.34 9.79 13.61
N MET A 131 14.89 10.54 12.60
CA MET A 131 13.66 11.33 12.71
C MET A 131 12.46 10.41 12.89
N ASP A 132 11.59 10.74 13.84
CA ASP A 132 10.32 10.03 14.07
C ASP A 132 9.47 9.98 12.78
N TYR A 133 9.01 8.77 12.43
CA TYR A 133 8.23 8.51 11.22
C TYR A 133 6.97 9.36 11.14
N MET A 134 6.23 9.53 12.24
CA MET A 134 4.97 10.30 12.22
C MET A 134 5.23 11.78 11.98
N THR A 135 6.30 12.31 12.57
CA THR A 135 6.79 13.68 12.33
C THR A 135 7.18 13.88 10.87
N ALA A 136 7.94 12.94 10.28
CA ALA A 136 8.33 13.00 8.88
C ALA A 136 7.12 12.91 7.94
N LEU A 137 6.15 12.04 8.27
CA LEU A 137 4.93 11.86 7.48
C LEU A 137 4.08 13.14 7.45
N GLU A 138 3.90 13.80 8.60
CA GLU A 138 3.19 15.07 8.66
C GLU A 138 3.87 16.14 7.78
N GLN A 139 5.19 16.26 7.87
CA GLN A 139 5.96 17.20 7.05
C GLN A 139 5.86 16.87 5.56
N ALA A 140 5.94 15.59 5.20
CA ALA A 140 5.82 15.14 3.82
C ALA A 140 4.45 15.50 3.23
N TYR A 141 3.36 15.26 3.96
CA TYR A 141 2.02 15.61 3.50
C TYR A 141 1.85 17.11 3.30
N ARG A 142 2.36 17.94 4.22
CA ARG A 142 2.36 19.41 4.05
C ARG A 142 3.13 19.81 2.79
N LYS A 143 4.33 19.26 2.59
CA LYS A 143 5.17 19.52 1.41
C LYS A 143 4.44 19.16 0.11
N ILE A 144 3.76 18.01 0.07
CA ILE A 144 2.95 17.56 -1.09
C ILE A 144 1.80 18.54 -1.37
N TYR A 145 1.06 18.97 -0.33
CA TYR A 145 -0.03 19.92 -0.52
C TYR A 145 0.44 21.26 -1.08
N TYR A 146 1.53 21.81 -0.56
CA TYR A 146 2.10 23.06 -1.06
C TYR A 146 2.68 22.93 -2.47
N GLU A 147 3.29 21.81 -2.80
CA GLU A 147 3.84 21.57 -4.14
C GLU A 147 2.73 21.46 -5.20
N LEU A 148 1.66 20.72 -4.89
CA LEU A 148 0.54 20.54 -5.82
C LEU A 148 -0.37 21.76 -5.92
N ASN A 149 -0.45 22.56 -4.86
CA ASN A 149 -1.18 23.82 -4.86
C ASN A 149 -0.51 24.86 -3.96
N PRO A 150 0.39 25.69 -4.50
CA PRO A 150 1.09 26.73 -3.71
C PRO A 150 0.17 27.76 -3.07
N SER A 151 -1.09 27.85 -3.52
CA SER A 151 -2.10 28.81 -3.01
C SER A 151 -3.00 28.24 -1.91
N VAL A 152 -2.80 26.98 -1.51
CA VAL A 152 -3.64 26.34 -0.49
C VAL A 152 -3.43 26.98 0.89
N ASP A 153 -4.51 27.37 1.55
CA ASP A 153 -4.49 27.74 2.97
C ASP A 153 -4.53 26.49 3.85
N LEU A 154 -3.43 25.72 3.82
CA LEU A 154 -3.37 24.43 4.50
C LEU A 154 -3.57 24.57 6.01
N GLU A 155 -2.92 25.55 6.64
CA GLU A 155 -3.02 25.75 8.09
C GLU A 155 -4.44 26.13 8.51
N GLY A 156 -5.10 27.01 7.75
CA GLY A 156 -6.50 27.34 7.97
C GLY A 156 -7.38 26.10 7.84
N GLN A 157 -7.17 25.25 6.83
CA GLN A 157 -7.92 23.99 6.69
C GLN A 157 -7.63 22.99 7.81
N LEU A 158 -6.39 22.89 8.31
CA LEU A 158 -6.06 21.98 9.40
C LEU A 158 -6.66 22.43 10.74
N SER A 159 -6.96 23.72 10.89
CA SER A 159 -7.59 24.30 12.08
C SER A 159 -9.11 24.04 12.20
N VAL A 160 -9.79 23.72 11.09
CA VAL A 160 -11.23 23.41 11.10
C VAL A 160 -11.50 21.91 11.27
N ASP A 161 -12.72 21.58 11.71
CA ASP A 161 -13.17 20.19 11.85
C ASP A 161 -13.02 19.44 10.53
N SER A 162 -12.53 18.19 10.63
CA SER A 162 -12.20 17.36 9.47
C SER A 162 -13.34 17.22 8.44
N CYS A 163 -14.60 17.23 8.88
CA CYS A 163 -15.77 17.12 8.01
C CYS A 163 -16.08 18.39 7.19
N TYR A 164 -15.47 19.54 7.53
CA TYR A 164 -15.66 20.82 6.83
C TYR A 164 -14.43 21.31 6.07
N ARG A 165 -13.33 20.53 6.07
CA ARG A 165 -12.11 20.90 5.36
C ARG A 165 -12.34 20.88 3.85
N ASN A 166 -11.95 21.96 3.17
CA ASN A 166 -11.88 22.04 1.72
C ASN A 166 -10.44 21.77 1.25
N MET A 167 -10.00 20.53 1.42
CA MET A 167 -8.65 20.12 1.01
C MET A 167 -8.61 19.84 -0.49
N PRO A 168 -7.55 20.24 -1.21
CA PRO A 168 -7.37 19.81 -2.58
C PRO A 168 -7.22 18.29 -2.62
N SER A 169 -7.77 17.65 -3.65
CA SER A 169 -7.65 16.20 -3.83
C SER A 169 -6.21 15.84 -4.18
N VAL A 170 -5.62 14.92 -3.42
CA VAL A 170 -4.33 14.31 -3.73
C VAL A 170 -4.57 12.86 -4.12
N GLU A 171 -3.89 12.41 -5.16
CA GLU A 171 -4.02 11.05 -5.63
C GLU A 171 -3.55 10.03 -4.58
N ARG A 172 -4.26 8.92 -4.44
CA ARG A 172 -3.90 7.88 -3.47
C ARG A 172 -2.49 7.32 -3.69
N ALA A 173 -2.06 7.15 -4.94
CA ALA A 173 -0.71 6.67 -5.25
C ALA A 173 0.37 7.54 -4.59
N ILE A 174 0.16 8.86 -4.52
CA ILE A 174 1.07 9.81 -3.87
C ILE A 174 1.14 9.53 -2.37
N PHE A 175 0.00 9.43 -1.67
CA PHE A 175 0.02 9.15 -0.23
C PHE A 175 0.54 7.75 0.11
N ASN A 176 0.15 6.73 -0.66
CA ASN A 176 0.63 5.38 -0.49
C ASN A 176 2.16 5.30 -0.68
N ARG A 177 2.70 5.84 -1.79
CA ARG A 177 4.15 5.82 -2.03
C ARG A 177 4.93 6.70 -1.05
N THR A 178 4.34 7.79 -0.55
CA THR A 178 4.94 8.61 0.52
C THR A 178 5.18 7.77 1.77
N ARG A 179 4.15 7.04 2.21
CA ARG A 179 4.26 6.15 3.36
C ARG A 179 5.24 5.02 3.12
N TYR A 180 5.20 4.38 1.96
CA TYR A 180 6.14 3.31 1.58
C TYR A 180 7.60 3.79 1.67
N LEU A 181 7.92 4.96 1.10
CA LEU A 181 9.28 5.49 1.10
C LEU A 181 9.77 5.84 2.52
N LEU A 182 8.91 6.44 3.36
CA LEU A 182 9.27 6.80 4.72
C LEU A 182 9.35 5.58 5.66
N LEU A 183 8.48 4.58 5.49
CA LEU A 183 8.56 3.32 6.23
C LEU A 183 9.85 2.58 5.89
N LYS A 184 10.18 2.46 4.60
CA LYS A 184 11.42 1.86 4.12
C LYS A 184 12.68 2.59 4.62
N ALA A 185 12.58 3.88 4.89
CA ALA A 185 13.66 4.68 5.46
C ALA A 185 13.83 4.47 6.97
N ASN A 186 12.81 3.94 7.64
CA ASN A 186 12.73 3.71 9.08
C ASN A 186 13.14 2.27 9.48
N ASP A 187 13.35 1.39 8.50
CA ASP A 187 13.85 0.02 8.65
C ASP A 187 15.38 -0.05 8.71
#